data_AF-A0A349WYY9-F1
#
_entry.id   AF-A0A349WYY9-F1
#
_cell.length_a   1.000
_cell.length_b   1.000
_cell.length_c   1.000
_cell.angle_alpha   90.00
_cell.angle_beta   90.00
_cell.angle_gamma   90.00
#
_symmetry.space_group_name_H-M   'P 1'
#
loop_
_entity.id
_entity.type
_entity.pdbx_description
1 polymer ?
#
loop_
_entity_poly.entity_id
_entity_poly.type
_entity_poly.pdbx_seq_one_letter_code
_entity_poly.pdbx_strand_id
1 'polypeptide(L)'
;MGSNKENDKKIQFPILKFIIILFTWYVSVPVIVLWYIWKRTTWSKWKKLTISIAFGFLAVVLLIIVFYKPPRPILVITDPSEYNWFKTDPTEYKMVESSTSTTTISGTYYPDDAKFEATSGTGTVYLKTDGTFIFEGDLVGGENTFTFQLSNETGKDVAMVKIIKQLTEEEESQREIMFEEQKKMEEEKKAKELGEQKAWEQSKAGQICKAHPEWSKNDCERLANNEIWIGMSVNMLKYRRGLPNSANPSNYGSGTQWQWCWYNYTPSCFYGGDDEIVESYN
;
A
#
# COMPACT_ATOMS: atom_id res chain seq x y z
N MET A 1 13.82 18.85 -27.60
CA MET A 1 12.78 17.82 -27.80
C MET A 1 12.62 17.53 -29.28
N GLY A 2 13.08 16.37 -29.77
CA GLY A 2 12.98 16.05 -31.19
C GLY A 2 13.63 14.73 -31.56
N SER A 3 12.85 13.64 -31.50
CA SER A 3 12.97 12.42 -32.33
C SER A 3 12.02 11.35 -31.77
N ASN A 4 10.93 11.10 -32.47
CA ASN A 4 10.19 9.82 -32.40
C ASN A 4 9.16 9.63 -33.54
N LYS A 5 8.89 10.69 -34.33
CA LYS A 5 7.94 10.66 -35.47
C LYS A 5 8.28 9.67 -36.60
N GLU A 6 9.48 9.09 -36.61
CA GLU A 6 9.89 8.16 -37.66
C GLU A 6 9.47 6.70 -37.38
N ASN A 7 9.32 6.32 -36.10
CA ASN A 7 8.89 4.97 -35.73
C ASN A 7 7.38 4.75 -35.94
N ASP A 8 6.54 5.78 -35.70
CA ASP A 8 5.08 5.70 -35.92
C ASP A 8 4.71 5.28 -37.35
N LYS A 9 5.45 5.77 -38.35
CA LYS A 9 5.15 5.49 -39.77
C LYS A 9 5.33 4.01 -40.13
N LYS A 10 6.23 3.28 -39.46
CA LYS A 10 6.44 1.84 -39.71
C LYS A 10 5.31 0.97 -39.14
N ILE A 11 4.65 1.42 -38.07
CA ILE A 11 3.55 0.69 -37.41
C ILE A 11 2.21 0.86 -38.16
N GLN A 12 1.98 2.01 -38.80
CA GLN A 12 0.72 2.28 -39.50
C GLN A 12 0.47 1.40 -40.75
N PHE A 13 1.52 1.01 -41.48
CA PHE A 13 1.38 0.25 -42.73
C PHE A 13 0.80 -1.18 -42.58
N PRO A 14 1.24 -2.03 -41.62
CA PRO A 14 0.60 -3.33 -41.39
C PRO A 14 -0.85 -3.21 -40.88
N ILE A 15 -1.14 -2.21 -40.04
CA ILE A 15 -2.51 -1.96 -39.54
C ILE A 15 -3.46 -1.64 -40.70
N LEU A 16 -3.05 -0.76 -41.62
CA LEU A 16 -3.87 -0.41 -42.79
C LEU A 16 -4.16 -1.64 -43.68
N LYS A 17 -3.16 -2.49 -43.93
CA LYS A 17 -3.37 -3.74 -44.69
C LYS A 17 -4.35 -4.68 -43.98
N PHE A 18 -4.26 -4.82 -42.66
CA PHE A 18 -5.18 -5.65 -41.88
C PHE A 18 -6.61 -5.12 -41.94
N ILE A 19 -6.81 -3.79 -41.84
CA ILE A 19 -8.12 -3.15 -42.01
C ILE A 19 -8.69 -3.41 -43.41
N ILE A 20 -7.88 -3.30 -44.47
CA ILE A 20 -8.33 -3.58 -45.85
C ILE A 20 -8.74 -5.05 -46.02
N ILE A 21 -8.00 -6.00 -45.45
CA ILE A 21 -8.33 -7.43 -45.50
C ILE A 21 -9.65 -7.71 -44.76
N LEU A 22 -9.80 -7.18 -43.54
CA LEU A 22 -11.06 -7.30 -42.78
C LEU A 22 -12.23 -6.68 -43.55
N PHE A 23 -12.09 -5.45 -44.05
CA PHE A 23 -13.14 -4.79 -44.83
C PHE A 23 -13.53 -5.60 -46.07
N THR A 24 -12.54 -6.12 -46.80
CA THR A 24 -12.78 -6.98 -47.98
C THR A 24 -13.57 -8.23 -47.57
N TRP A 25 -13.22 -8.88 -46.46
CA TRP A 25 -13.93 -10.07 -45.95
C TRP A 25 -15.36 -9.75 -45.52
N TYR A 26 -15.53 -8.72 -44.67
CA TYR A 26 -16.83 -8.30 -44.13
C TYR A 26 -17.78 -7.68 -45.17
N VAL A 27 -17.29 -7.20 -46.32
CA VAL A 27 -18.14 -6.75 -47.43
C VAL A 27 -18.40 -7.86 -48.45
N SER A 28 -17.37 -8.62 -48.86
CA SER A 28 -17.53 -9.64 -49.91
C SER A 28 -18.43 -10.81 -49.49
N VAL A 29 -18.31 -11.30 -48.25
CA VAL A 29 -19.12 -12.44 -47.78
C VAL A 29 -20.62 -12.10 -47.78
N PRO A 30 -21.11 -10.97 -47.21
CA PRO A 30 -22.48 -10.51 -47.38
C PRO A 30 -22.94 -10.41 -48.83
N VAL A 31 -22.14 -9.82 -49.73
CA VAL A 31 -22.52 -9.65 -51.13
C VAL A 31 -22.67 -11.00 -51.84
N ILE A 32 -21.76 -11.95 -51.56
CA ILE A 32 -21.83 -13.33 -52.09
C ILE A 32 -23.06 -14.06 -51.54
N VAL A 33 -23.38 -13.92 -50.25
CA VAL A 33 -24.56 -14.53 -49.63
C VAL A 33 -25.86 -13.96 -50.21
N LEU A 34 -25.97 -12.64 -50.34
CA LEU A 34 -27.13 -11.98 -50.95
C LEU A 34 -27.32 -12.39 -52.42
N TRP A 35 -26.23 -12.43 -53.20
CA TRP A 35 -26.23 -12.91 -54.57
C TRP A 35 -26.67 -14.39 -54.67
N TYR A 36 -26.16 -15.23 -53.76
CA TYR A 36 -26.52 -16.66 -53.71
C TYR A 36 -28.00 -16.85 -53.38
N ILE A 37 -28.53 -16.14 -52.37
CA ILE A 37 -29.96 -16.14 -52.03
C ILE A 37 -30.79 -15.73 -53.25
N TRP A 38 -30.40 -14.65 -53.94
CA TRP A 38 -31.11 -14.17 -55.13
C TRP A 38 -31.10 -15.18 -56.28
N LYS A 39 -29.96 -15.80 -56.57
CA LYS A 39 -29.76 -16.66 -57.74
C LYS A 39 -30.20 -18.12 -57.55
N ARG A 40 -30.08 -18.68 -56.34
CA ARG A 40 -30.29 -20.13 -56.09
C ARG A 40 -31.57 -20.50 -55.35
N THR A 41 -32.18 -19.60 -54.57
CA THR A 41 -33.41 -19.95 -53.85
C THR A 41 -34.66 -19.80 -54.74
N THR A 42 -35.62 -20.70 -54.57
CA THR A 42 -36.95 -20.68 -55.23
C THR A 42 -37.94 -19.72 -54.57
N TRP A 43 -37.49 -18.92 -53.60
CA TRP A 43 -38.33 -17.98 -52.87
C TRP A 43 -38.89 -16.86 -53.76
N SER A 44 -40.10 -16.41 -53.41
CA SER A 44 -40.72 -15.24 -54.05
C SER A 44 -39.85 -13.99 -53.90
N LYS A 45 -39.94 -13.07 -54.87
CA LYS A 45 -39.19 -11.80 -54.89
C LYS A 45 -39.33 -11.04 -53.57
N TRP A 46 -40.53 -11.03 -52.98
CA TRP A 46 -40.80 -10.43 -51.66
C TRP A 46 -39.97 -11.04 -50.53
N LYS A 47 -39.93 -12.37 -50.37
CA LYS A 47 -39.13 -13.02 -49.31
C LYS A 47 -37.63 -12.74 -49.47
N LYS A 48 -37.13 -12.74 -50.72
CA LYS A 48 -35.73 -12.37 -51.03
C LYS A 48 -35.43 -10.92 -50.63
N LEU A 49 -36.32 -10.00 -50.93
CA LEU A 49 -36.19 -8.58 -50.57
C LEU A 49 -36.18 -8.39 -49.04
N THR A 50 -37.15 -8.98 -48.31
CA THR A 50 -37.23 -8.86 -46.84
C THR A 50 -35.95 -9.36 -46.15
N ILE A 51 -35.42 -10.51 -46.56
CA ILE A 51 -34.19 -11.07 -45.97
C ILE A 51 -32.96 -10.23 -46.33
N SER A 52 -32.92 -9.66 -47.55
CA SER A 52 -31.83 -8.75 -47.95
C SER A 52 -31.82 -7.47 -47.09
N ILE A 53 -33.00 -6.90 -46.81
CA ILE A 53 -33.16 -5.73 -45.94
C ILE A 53 -32.76 -6.06 -44.50
N ALA A 54 -33.24 -7.18 -43.95
CA ALA A 54 -32.91 -7.61 -42.59
C ALA A 54 -31.40 -7.85 -42.42
N PHE A 55 -30.73 -8.47 -43.40
CA PHE A 55 -29.29 -8.66 -43.37
C PHE A 55 -28.52 -7.34 -43.48
N GLY A 56 -28.96 -6.43 -44.36
CA GLY A 56 -28.37 -5.08 -44.46
C GLY A 56 -28.48 -4.29 -43.16
N PHE A 57 -29.65 -4.33 -42.50
CA PHE A 57 -29.86 -3.71 -41.19
C PHE A 57 -28.95 -4.32 -40.12
N LEU A 58 -28.86 -5.66 -40.04
CA LEU A 58 -27.96 -6.35 -39.11
C LEU A 58 -26.49 -5.97 -39.32
N ALA A 59 -26.04 -5.86 -40.58
CA ALA A 59 -24.68 -5.43 -40.89
C ALA A 59 -24.41 -3.99 -40.45
N VAL A 60 -25.38 -3.07 -40.62
CA VAL A 60 -25.28 -1.69 -40.13
C VAL A 60 -25.26 -1.64 -38.60
N VAL A 61 -26.10 -2.42 -37.91
CA VAL A 61 -26.10 -2.49 -36.42
C VAL A 61 -24.78 -3.05 -35.90
N LEU A 62 -24.23 -4.11 -36.50
CA LEU A 62 -22.92 -4.64 -36.13
C LEU A 62 -21.79 -3.64 -36.41
N LEU A 63 -21.85 -2.89 -37.51
CA LEU A 63 -20.90 -1.82 -37.79
C LEU A 63 -21.00 -0.72 -36.73
N ILE A 64 -22.21 -0.28 -36.37
CA ILE A 64 -22.41 0.67 -35.26
C ILE A 64 -21.79 0.12 -33.98
N ILE A 65 -22.06 -1.12 -33.57
CA ILE A 65 -21.48 -1.72 -32.35
C ILE A 65 -19.93 -1.80 -32.39
N VAL A 66 -19.35 -2.17 -33.53
CA VAL A 66 -17.88 -2.32 -33.67
C VAL A 66 -17.15 -0.97 -33.72
N PHE A 67 -17.77 0.06 -34.28
CA PHE A 67 -17.18 1.39 -34.42
C PHE A 67 -17.61 2.38 -33.33
N TYR A 68 -18.70 2.12 -32.60
CA TYR A 68 -19.11 2.83 -31.39
C TYR A 68 -18.22 2.39 -30.23
N LYS A 69 -17.03 2.99 -30.17
CA LYS A 69 -16.24 3.01 -28.95
C LYS A 69 -16.74 4.18 -28.09
N PRO A 70 -16.90 4.01 -26.77
CA PRO A 70 -17.06 5.15 -25.88
C PRO A 70 -15.95 6.18 -26.14
N PRO A 71 -16.22 7.48 -25.96
CA PRO A 71 -15.16 8.45 -26.00
C PRO A 71 -14.14 8.15 -24.89
N ARG A 72 -12.87 8.44 -25.17
CA ARG A 72 -11.84 8.38 -24.14
C ARG A 72 -12.17 9.40 -23.03
N PRO A 73 -11.89 9.05 -21.76
CA PRO A 73 -12.01 10.02 -20.69
C PRO A 73 -11.07 11.19 -20.97
N ILE A 74 -11.57 12.39 -20.75
CA ILE A 74 -10.85 13.66 -20.84
C ILE A 74 -11.17 14.41 -19.55
N LEU A 75 -10.13 14.85 -18.86
CA LEU A 75 -10.21 15.61 -17.62
C LEU A 75 -9.47 16.93 -17.78
N VAL A 76 -10.16 18.05 -17.55
CA VAL A 76 -9.57 19.39 -17.69
C VAL A 76 -9.79 20.17 -16.40
N ILE A 77 -8.72 20.59 -15.75
CA ILE A 77 -8.81 21.56 -14.65
C ILE A 77 -9.16 22.92 -15.27
N THR A 78 -10.32 23.47 -14.88
CA THR A 78 -10.85 24.74 -15.37
C THR A 78 -10.92 25.71 -14.21
N ASP A 79 -9.79 26.37 -13.99
CA ASP A 79 -9.61 27.61 -13.21
C ASP A 79 -10.29 27.69 -11.83
N PRO A 80 -9.55 27.48 -10.73
CA PRO A 80 -10.00 27.95 -9.42
C PRO A 80 -9.67 29.44 -9.32
N SER A 81 -10.73 30.23 -9.38
CA SER A 81 -10.89 31.51 -10.07
C SER A 81 -10.17 32.75 -9.51
N GLU A 82 -9.06 32.58 -8.77
CA GLU A 82 -8.44 33.67 -8.00
C GLU A 82 -6.90 33.75 -8.08
N TYR A 83 -6.20 32.82 -8.75
CA TYR A 83 -4.73 32.68 -8.59
C TYR A 83 -3.92 32.46 -9.88
N ASN A 84 -2.60 32.66 -9.78
CA ASN A 84 -1.64 32.46 -10.88
C ASN A 84 -1.31 30.96 -11.06
N TRP A 85 -2.08 30.27 -11.89
CA TRP A 85 -1.84 28.88 -12.27
C TRP A 85 -0.94 28.77 -13.50
N PHE A 86 0.05 27.90 -13.44
CA PHE A 86 0.89 27.55 -14.59
C PHE A 86 0.83 26.05 -14.84
N LYS A 87 0.50 25.69 -16.08
CA LYS A 87 0.51 24.30 -16.55
C LYS A 87 1.97 23.91 -16.86
N THR A 88 2.58 23.08 -16.02
CA THR A 88 3.99 22.69 -16.12
C THR A 88 4.20 21.52 -17.09
N ASP A 89 3.21 20.63 -17.19
CA ASP A 89 3.14 19.53 -18.17
C ASP A 89 1.67 19.34 -18.63
N PRO A 90 1.39 18.74 -19.81
CA PRO A 90 0.08 18.18 -20.17
C PRO A 90 -0.80 17.66 -19.03
N THR A 91 -0.25 16.99 -18.01
CA THR A 91 -1.02 16.45 -16.85
C THR A 91 -0.77 17.17 -15.51
N GLU A 92 0.12 18.17 -15.45
CA GLU A 92 0.51 18.82 -14.19
C GLU A 92 0.18 20.32 -14.19
N TYR A 93 -0.53 20.75 -13.14
CA TYR A 93 -0.92 22.12 -12.86
C TYR A 93 -0.27 22.54 -11.54
N LYS A 94 0.49 23.64 -11.55
CA LYS A 94 1.10 24.20 -10.33
C LYS A 94 0.49 25.56 -10.00
N MET A 95 -0.04 25.66 -8.80
CA MET A 95 -0.37 26.89 -8.10
C MET A 95 0.81 27.29 -7.23
N VAL A 96 1.23 28.55 -7.31
CA VAL A 96 2.48 28.98 -6.67
C VAL A 96 2.30 29.10 -5.16
N GLU A 97 1.30 29.83 -4.66
CA GLU A 97 1.12 30.12 -3.22
C GLU A 97 -0.37 30.22 -2.85
N SER A 98 -0.77 29.64 -1.70
CA SER A 98 -2.02 29.95 -1.01
C SER A 98 -1.77 30.25 0.48
N SER A 99 -2.55 31.17 1.06
CA SER A 99 -2.58 31.48 2.49
C SER A 99 -3.81 30.89 3.21
N THR A 100 -4.75 30.30 2.48
CA THR A 100 -5.96 29.69 3.05
C THR A 100 -5.70 28.29 3.62
N SER A 101 -6.53 27.86 4.58
CA SER A 101 -6.53 26.49 5.10
C SER A 101 -7.26 25.49 4.20
N THR A 102 -8.01 25.96 3.20
CA THR A 102 -8.77 25.14 2.25
C THR A 102 -8.51 25.58 0.82
N THR A 103 -8.77 24.68 -0.14
CA THR A 103 -8.75 24.97 -1.57
C THR A 103 -10.03 24.46 -2.23
N THR A 104 -10.47 25.18 -3.26
CA THR A 104 -11.52 24.73 -4.18
C THR A 104 -10.87 24.52 -5.55
N ILE A 105 -10.98 23.34 -6.13
CA ILE A 105 -10.45 22.99 -7.46
C ILE A 105 -11.63 22.66 -8.37
N SER A 106 -11.77 23.40 -9.46
CA SER A 106 -12.85 23.20 -10.44
C SER A 106 -12.32 22.59 -11.73
N GLY A 107 -13.15 21.81 -12.42
CA GLY A 107 -12.81 21.23 -13.71
C GLY A 107 -14.00 20.71 -14.49
N THR A 108 -13.74 20.30 -15.72
CA THR A 108 -14.66 19.54 -16.57
C THR A 108 -14.16 18.12 -16.77
N TYR A 109 -15.11 17.20 -16.92
CA TYR A 109 -14.86 15.79 -17.20
C TYR A 109 -15.81 15.33 -18.31
N TYR A 110 -15.34 14.40 -19.14
CA TYR A 110 -16.13 13.78 -20.20
C TYR A 110 -15.59 12.39 -20.48
N PRO A 111 -16.42 11.37 -20.76
CA PRO A 111 -17.88 11.36 -20.69
C PRO A 111 -18.45 11.27 -19.27
N ASP A 112 -19.75 11.56 -19.14
CA ASP A 112 -20.48 11.57 -17.85
C ASP A 112 -20.58 10.19 -17.18
N ASP A 113 -20.40 9.10 -17.94
CA ASP A 113 -20.41 7.71 -17.46
C ASP A 113 -19.02 7.23 -17.00
N ALA A 114 -17.97 8.05 -17.12
CA ALA A 114 -16.64 7.70 -16.66
C ALA A 114 -16.52 7.78 -15.13
N LYS A 115 -15.82 6.81 -14.54
CA LYS A 115 -15.58 6.73 -13.11
C LYS A 115 -14.54 7.78 -12.70
N PHE A 116 -14.96 8.73 -11.86
CA PHE A 116 -14.12 9.75 -11.26
C PHE A 116 -13.56 9.28 -9.90
N GLU A 117 -12.27 9.49 -9.67
CA GLU A 117 -11.58 9.22 -8.40
C GLU A 117 -10.66 10.40 -8.06
N ALA A 118 -10.77 10.95 -6.85
CA ALA A 118 -9.79 11.89 -6.30
C ALA A 118 -8.96 11.20 -5.22
N THR A 119 -7.63 11.32 -5.29
CA THR A 119 -6.69 10.74 -4.33
C THR A 119 -5.85 11.84 -3.72
N SER A 120 -6.33 12.43 -2.62
CA SER A 120 -5.62 13.47 -1.86
C SER A 120 -6.38 13.96 -0.62
N GLY A 121 -5.76 13.79 0.55
CA GLY A 121 -6.13 14.46 1.80
C GLY A 121 -7.55 14.20 2.32
N THR A 122 -7.99 15.07 3.23
CA THR A 122 -9.39 15.23 3.60
C THR A 122 -10.05 16.19 2.61
N GLY A 123 -10.90 15.66 1.75
CA GLY A 123 -11.59 16.46 0.74
C GLY A 123 -12.82 15.77 0.16
N THR A 124 -13.73 16.59 -0.38
CA THR A 124 -15.01 16.16 -0.94
C THR A 124 -15.07 16.53 -2.42
N VAL A 125 -15.51 15.58 -3.26
CA VAL A 125 -15.78 15.80 -4.68
C VAL A 125 -17.29 15.95 -4.90
N TYR A 126 -17.68 17.02 -5.56
CA TYR A 126 -19.05 17.26 -6.04
C TYR A 126 -19.06 17.19 -7.56
N LEU A 127 -19.63 16.11 -8.10
CA LEU A 127 -19.88 15.96 -9.53
C LEU A 127 -21.22 16.61 -9.91
N LYS A 128 -21.26 17.33 -11.02
CA LYS A 128 -22.48 17.94 -11.57
C LYS A 128 -22.88 17.28 -12.89
N THR A 129 -24.16 17.37 -13.22
CA THR A 129 -24.77 16.79 -14.43
C THR A 129 -24.45 17.53 -15.73
N ASP A 130 -23.66 18.60 -15.68
CA ASP A 130 -23.20 19.40 -16.83
C ASP A 130 -21.78 19.04 -17.28
N GLY A 131 -21.22 17.93 -16.76
CA GLY A 131 -19.84 17.54 -16.99
C GLY A 131 -18.82 18.38 -16.22
N THR A 132 -19.24 19.15 -15.20
CA THR A 132 -18.32 19.88 -14.30
C THR A 132 -18.17 19.19 -12.94
N PHE A 133 -17.01 19.36 -12.31
CA PHE A 133 -16.78 18.97 -10.93
C PHE A 133 -16.21 20.12 -10.12
N ILE A 134 -16.46 20.06 -8.81
CA ILE A 134 -15.82 20.89 -7.79
C ILE A 134 -15.22 19.94 -6.76
N PHE A 135 -13.97 20.16 -6.38
CA PHE A 135 -13.33 19.52 -5.25
C PHE A 135 -13.05 20.57 -4.18
N GLU A 136 -13.41 20.28 -2.93
CA GLU A 136 -13.06 21.07 -1.75
C GLU A 136 -12.14 20.22 -0.87
N GLY A 137 -10.98 20.74 -0.48
CA GLY A 137 -10.04 20.00 0.37
C GLY A 137 -9.20 20.90 1.27
N ASP A 138 -8.76 20.33 2.38
CA ASP A 138 -7.89 21.02 3.33
C ASP A 138 -6.45 21.11 2.79
N LEU A 139 -5.77 22.23 3.09
CA LEU A 139 -4.36 22.47 2.80
C LEU A 139 -3.54 22.37 4.09
N VAL A 140 -2.60 21.42 4.13
CA VAL A 140 -1.55 21.38 5.16
C VAL A 140 -0.39 22.31 4.77
N GLY A 141 0.32 22.88 5.74
CA GLY A 141 1.44 23.78 5.46
C GLY A 141 2.59 23.08 4.72
N GLY A 142 2.98 23.61 3.54
CA GLY A 142 3.93 22.99 2.61
C GLY A 142 3.30 22.63 1.26
N GLU A 143 3.92 21.70 0.52
CA GLU A 143 3.41 21.23 -0.80
C GLU A 143 2.27 20.21 -0.62
N ASN A 144 1.10 20.54 -1.15
CA ASN A 144 -0.08 19.69 -1.24
C ASN A 144 -0.22 19.19 -2.69
N THR A 145 -0.45 17.90 -2.89
CA THR A 145 -0.68 17.32 -4.22
C THR A 145 -2.07 16.68 -4.27
N PHE A 146 -2.89 17.16 -5.20
CA PHE A 146 -4.22 16.67 -5.50
C PHE A 146 -4.20 15.89 -6.80
N THR A 147 -4.60 14.61 -6.77
CA THR A 147 -4.60 13.75 -7.97
C THR A 147 -6.03 13.39 -8.33
N PHE A 148 -6.44 13.76 -9.55
CA PHE A 148 -7.75 13.46 -10.11
C PHE A 148 -7.59 12.46 -11.24
N GLN A 149 -8.34 11.35 -11.19
CA GLN A 149 -8.33 10.28 -12.19
C GLN A 149 -9.74 10.08 -12.75
N LEU A 150 -9.84 10.01 -14.07
CA LEU A 150 -11.07 9.68 -14.79
C LEU A 150 -10.84 8.40 -15.60
N SER A 151 -11.74 7.41 -15.51
CA SER A 151 -11.53 6.10 -16.13
C SER A 151 -12.80 5.47 -16.71
N ASN A 152 -12.67 4.81 -17.87
CA ASN A 152 -13.70 3.96 -18.46
C ASN A 152 -13.05 2.79 -19.23
N GLU A 153 -13.85 1.98 -19.93
CA GLU A 153 -13.33 0.81 -20.67
C GLU A 153 -12.30 1.14 -21.76
N THR A 154 -12.23 2.40 -22.22
CA THR A 154 -11.39 2.83 -23.35
C THR A 154 -10.06 3.47 -22.94
N GLY A 155 -9.88 3.75 -21.65
CA GLY A 155 -8.66 4.31 -21.09
C GLY A 155 -8.87 5.01 -19.75
N LYS A 156 -7.85 5.78 -19.37
CA LYS A 156 -7.86 6.66 -18.21
C LYS A 156 -7.18 7.97 -18.55
N ASP A 157 -7.58 9.03 -17.89
CA ASP A 157 -6.93 10.34 -17.90
C ASP A 157 -6.64 10.79 -16.45
N VAL A 158 -5.59 11.56 -16.25
CA VAL A 158 -5.09 11.94 -14.92
C VAL A 158 -4.62 13.39 -14.93
N ALA A 159 -5.14 14.18 -14.00
CA ALA A 159 -4.68 15.54 -13.73
C ALA A 159 -4.11 15.63 -12.31
N MET A 160 -2.91 16.20 -12.20
CA MET A 160 -2.26 16.50 -10.93
C MET A 160 -2.27 18.01 -10.70
N VAL A 161 -2.68 18.41 -9.51
CA VAL A 161 -2.72 19.80 -9.04
C VAL A 161 -1.82 19.92 -7.81
N LYS A 162 -0.79 20.76 -7.90
CA LYS A 162 0.12 21.07 -6.78
C LYS A 162 -0.13 22.47 -6.25
N ILE A 163 -0.31 22.57 -4.94
CA ILE A 163 -0.58 23.83 -4.23
C ILE A 163 0.39 23.92 -3.05
N ILE A 164 1.21 24.96 -3.01
CA ILE A 164 2.09 25.22 -1.87
C ILE A 164 1.34 26.18 -0.92
N LYS A 165 0.98 25.69 0.27
CA LYS A 165 0.44 26.55 1.33
C LYS A 165 1.62 27.21 2.05
N GLN A 166 1.65 28.54 2.06
CA GLN A 166 2.52 29.27 2.98
C GLN A 166 1.97 29.11 4.41
N LEU A 167 2.83 28.70 5.34
CA LEU A 167 2.50 28.73 6.77
C LEU A 167 2.34 30.18 7.21
N THR A 168 1.38 30.44 8.09
CA THR A 168 1.37 31.74 8.79
C THR A 168 2.49 31.79 9.82
N GLU A 169 2.94 32.99 10.16
CA GLU A 169 3.98 33.21 11.18
C GLU A 169 3.58 32.59 12.55
N GLU A 170 2.28 32.53 12.82
CA GLU A 170 1.70 31.84 13.99
C GLU A 170 1.74 30.30 13.87
N GLU A 171 1.39 29.73 12.71
CA GLU A 171 1.48 28.28 12.46
C GLU A 171 2.93 27.78 12.50
N GLU A 172 3.89 28.60 12.04
CA GLU A 172 5.32 28.30 12.11
C GLU A 172 5.85 28.36 13.55
N SER A 173 5.51 29.42 14.30
CA SER A 173 5.88 29.54 15.72
C SER A 173 5.33 28.40 16.58
N GLN A 174 4.06 28.01 16.39
CA GLN A 174 3.47 26.86 17.10
C GLN A 174 4.19 25.55 16.77
N ARG A 175 4.60 25.35 15.51
CA ARG A 175 5.35 24.17 15.09
C ARG A 175 6.74 24.11 15.72
N GLU A 176 7.43 25.24 15.82
CA GLU A 176 8.74 25.32 16.48
C GLU A 176 8.63 24.98 17.97
N ILE A 177 7.65 25.56 18.69
CA ILE A 177 7.37 25.24 20.10
C ILE A 177 7.10 23.74 20.27
N MET A 178 6.22 23.14 19.45
CA MET A 178 5.94 21.69 19.51
C MET A 178 7.19 20.84 19.24
N PHE A 179 8.06 21.27 18.34
CA PHE A 179 9.30 20.55 18.03
C PHE A 179 10.32 20.64 19.18
N GLU A 180 10.47 21.81 19.80
CA GLU A 180 11.29 21.99 21.00
C GLU A 180 10.77 21.16 22.19
N GLU A 181 9.45 21.14 22.42
CA GLU A 181 8.83 20.30 23.43
C GLU A 181 9.05 18.81 23.17
N GLN A 182 8.89 18.34 21.93
CA GLN A 182 9.17 16.95 21.55
C GLN A 182 10.63 16.58 21.78
N LYS A 183 11.56 17.44 21.35
CA LYS A 183 13.00 17.24 21.55
C LYS A 183 13.33 17.17 23.04
N LYS A 184 12.77 18.07 23.85
CA LYS A 184 12.96 18.07 25.32
C LYS A 184 12.41 16.79 25.95
N MET A 185 11.22 16.34 25.57
CA MET A 185 10.64 15.06 26.03
C MET A 185 11.51 13.86 25.63
N GLU A 186 12.10 13.87 24.44
CA GLU A 186 13.01 12.82 23.98
C GLU A 186 14.34 12.81 24.76
N GLU A 187 14.90 14.00 25.04
CA GLU A 187 16.10 14.16 25.87
C GLU A 187 15.86 13.71 27.31
N GLU A 188 14.73 14.09 27.93
CA GLU A 188 14.32 13.63 29.26
C GLU A 188 14.10 12.10 29.30
N LYS A 189 13.45 11.54 28.28
CA LYS A 189 13.27 10.08 28.14
C LYS A 189 14.61 9.35 28.04
N LYS A 190 15.53 9.81 27.18
CA LYS A 190 16.88 9.23 27.04
C LYS A 190 17.69 9.34 28.33
N ALA A 191 17.60 10.47 29.03
CA ALA A 191 18.26 10.66 30.32
C ALA A 191 17.73 9.67 31.38
N LYS A 192 16.41 9.43 31.40
CA LYS A 192 15.77 8.45 32.27
C LYS A 192 16.18 7.01 31.93
N GLU A 193 16.10 6.61 30.66
CA GLU A 193 16.51 5.28 30.18
C GLU A 193 17.98 5.00 30.50
N LEU A 194 18.87 5.98 30.29
CA LEU A 194 20.29 5.88 30.66
C LEU A 194 20.51 5.79 32.18
N GLY A 195 19.68 6.48 32.97
CA GLY A 195 19.68 6.39 34.43
C GLY A 195 19.25 5.00 34.92
N GLU A 196 18.16 4.47 34.38
CA GLU A 196 17.65 3.12 34.66
C GLU A 196 18.64 2.03 34.23
N GLN A 197 19.28 2.17 33.06
CA GLN A 197 20.33 1.26 32.60
C GLN A 197 21.54 1.29 33.55
N LYS A 198 22.03 2.46 33.95
CA LYS A 198 23.15 2.57 34.91
C LYS A 198 22.81 1.97 36.27
N ALA A 199 21.59 2.21 36.77
CA ALA A 199 21.10 1.62 38.01
C ALA A 199 20.99 0.09 37.91
N TRP A 200 20.50 -0.41 36.77
CA TRP A 200 20.48 -1.85 36.47
C TRP A 200 21.88 -2.45 36.46
N GLU A 201 22.81 -1.88 35.68
CA GLU A 201 24.20 -2.36 35.60
C GLU A 201 24.93 -2.34 36.95
N GLN A 202 24.62 -1.39 37.84
CA GLN A 202 25.16 -1.33 39.20
C GLN A 202 24.48 -2.30 40.18
N SER A 203 23.29 -2.82 39.86
CA SER A 203 22.57 -3.76 40.72
C SER A 203 23.21 -5.16 40.71
N LYS A 204 22.96 -5.96 41.77
CA LYS A 204 23.38 -7.37 41.84
C LYS A 204 22.89 -8.17 40.62
N ALA A 205 21.66 -7.92 40.16
CA ALA A 205 21.07 -8.59 39.01
C ALA A 205 21.77 -8.20 37.69
N GLY A 206 22.06 -6.92 37.47
CA GLY A 206 22.81 -6.48 36.29
C GLY A 206 24.24 -7.01 36.26
N GLN A 207 24.91 -7.13 37.41
CA GLN A 207 26.23 -7.77 37.49
C GLN A 207 26.18 -9.28 37.17
N ILE A 208 25.12 -9.99 37.60
CA ILE A 208 24.88 -11.39 37.23
C ILE A 208 24.70 -11.51 35.70
N CYS A 209 23.80 -10.72 35.11
CA CYS A 209 23.53 -10.71 33.67
C CYS A 209 24.75 -10.27 32.83
N LYS A 210 25.63 -9.43 33.38
CA LYS A 210 26.88 -9.04 32.73
C LYS A 210 27.90 -10.19 32.70
N ALA A 211 27.89 -11.06 33.72
CA ALA A 211 28.70 -12.29 33.75
C ALA A 211 28.09 -13.42 32.92
N HIS A 212 26.76 -13.44 32.78
CA HIS A 212 25.98 -14.45 32.06
C HIS A 212 25.00 -13.82 31.06
N PRO A 213 25.49 -13.34 29.89
CA PRO A 213 24.65 -12.69 28.87
C PRO A 213 23.61 -13.63 28.24
N GLU A 214 23.75 -14.94 28.43
CA GLU A 214 22.82 -15.98 27.99
C GLU A 214 21.58 -16.14 28.90
N TRP A 215 21.56 -15.50 30.08
CA TRP A 215 20.43 -15.54 31.01
C TRP A 215 19.49 -14.36 30.77
N SER A 216 18.18 -14.57 30.99
CA SER A 216 17.23 -13.47 30.85
C SER A 216 17.36 -12.50 32.02
N LYS A 217 16.94 -11.24 31.80
CA LYS A 217 16.87 -10.21 32.85
C LYS A 217 16.16 -10.71 34.11
N ASN A 218 15.05 -11.44 33.92
CA ASN A 218 14.26 -12.03 34.99
C ASN A 218 15.04 -13.11 35.76
N ASP A 219 15.79 -13.99 35.08
CA ASP A 219 16.60 -15.01 35.77
C ASP A 219 17.68 -14.36 36.64
N CYS A 220 18.31 -13.28 36.15
CA CYS A 220 19.28 -12.50 36.89
C CYS A 220 18.68 -11.79 38.12
N GLU A 221 17.46 -11.24 38.01
CA GLU A 221 16.71 -10.66 39.14
C GLU A 221 16.39 -11.72 40.20
N ARG A 222 15.90 -12.88 39.77
CA ARG A 222 15.55 -13.99 40.65
C ARG A 222 16.78 -14.60 41.34
N LEU A 223 17.90 -14.73 40.63
CA LEU A 223 19.19 -15.13 41.23
C LEU A 223 19.74 -14.06 42.19
N ALA A 224 19.57 -12.78 41.88
CA ALA A 224 19.92 -11.70 42.80
C ALA A 224 19.10 -11.79 44.11
N ASN A 225 17.83 -12.15 44.01
CA ASN A 225 16.91 -12.41 45.14
C ASN A 225 17.12 -13.78 45.81
N ASN A 226 18.05 -14.60 45.30
CA ASN A 226 18.34 -15.97 45.74
C ASN A 226 17.19 -16.98 45.52
N GLU A 227 16.22 -16.69 44.66
CA GLU A 227 15.06 -17.54 44.38
C GLU A 227 15.42 -18.90 43.77
N ILE A 228 14.45 -19.83 43.82
CA ILE A 228 14.52 -21.17 43.25
C ILE A 228 13.23 -21.37 42.47
N TRP A 229 13.33 -21.92 41.26
CA TRP A 229 12.17 -22.19 40.44
C TRP A 229 12.35 -23.39 39.52
N ILE A 230 11.22 -24.03 39.21
CA ILE A 230 11.10 -24.99 38.11
C ILE A 230 11.27 -24.22 36.79
N GLY A 231 12.14 -24.71 35.91
CA GLY A 231 12.57 -24.04 34.68
C GLY A 231 13.92 -23.30 34.79
N MET A 232 14.56 -23.24 35.96
CA MET A 232 15.93 -22.72 36.08
C MET A 232 16.95 -23.75 35.57
N SER A 233 18.07 -23.30 35.01
CA SER A 233 19.13 -24.25 34.63
C SER A 233 19.97 -24.69 35.83
N VAL A 234 20.58 -25.87 35.74
CA VAL A 234 21.53 -26.34 36.75
C VAL A 234 22.78 -25.46 36.79
N ASN A 235 23.12 -24.75 35.72
CA ASN A 235 24.22 -23.77 35.73
C ASN A 235 23.88 -22.53 36.56
N MET A 236 22.62 -22.09 36.57
CA MET A 236 22.13 -21.07 37.52
C MET A 236 22.18 -21.57 38.99
N LEU A 237 21.89 -22.85 39.24
CA LEU A 237 22.07 -23.47 40.57
C LEU A 237 23.54 -23.52 40.98
N LYS A 238 24.42 -24.00 40.08
CA LYS A 238 25.89 -24.08 40.28
C LYS A 238 26.49 -22.70 40.57
N TYR A 239 26.05 -21.66 39.86
CA TYR A 239 26.48 -20.27 40.12
C TYR A 239 26.21 -19.82 41.56
N ARG A 240 25.01 -20.11 42.09
CA ARG A 240 24.62 -19.68 43.43
C ARG A 240 25.17 -20.57 44.56
N ARG A 241 25.27 -21.90 44.34
CA ARG A 241 25.57 -22.89 45.40
C ARG A 241 26.92 -23.59 45.24
N GLY A 242 27.70 -23.26 44.22
CA GLY A 242 28.88 -24.04 43.82
C GLY A 242 28.50 -25.38 43.20
N LEU A 243 29.47 -26.26 42.98
CA LEU A 243 29.22 -27.60 42.45
C LEU A 243 28.37 -28.45 43.43
N PRO A 244 27.47 -29.32 42.94
CA PRO A 244 26.71 -30.22 43.79
C PRO A 244 27.63 -31.24 44.48
N ASN A 245 27.22 -31.72 45.65
CA ASN A 245 27.91 -32.79 46.39
C ASN A 245 27.75 -34.15 45.70
N SER A 246 26.67 -34.35 44.95
CA SER A 246 26.45 -35.52 44.09
C SER A 246 25.60 -35.16 42.88
N ALA A 247 25.88 -35.82 41.76
CA ALA A 247 25.17 -35.68 40.49
C ALA A 247 24.96 -37.10 39.93
N ASN A 248 23.75 -37.64 40.10
CA ASN A 248 23.44 -39.04 39.80
C ASN A 248 22.49 -39.13 38.60
N PRO A 249 22.87 -39.80 37.50
CA PRO A 249 21.94 -40.13 36.43
C PRO A 249 21.06 -41.33 36.83
N SER A 250 19.82 -41.31 36.36
CA SER A 250 18.82 -42.36 36.51
C SER A 250 18.12 -42.57 35.17
N ASN A 251 17.67 -43.79 34.89
CA ASN A 251 17.00 -44.12 33.63
C ASN A 251 15.67 -44.79 33.93
N TYR A 252 14.58 -44.07 33.64
CA TYR A 252 13.20 -44.53 33.86
C TYR A 252 12.51 -44.96 32.55
N GLY A 253 13.27 -45.24 31.49
CA GLY A 253 12.76 -45.75 30.21
C GLY A 253 12.24 -44.69 29.23
N SER A 254 12.05 -43.44 29.68
CA SER A 254 11.66 -42.29 28.85
C SER A 254 12.79 -41.28 28.58
N GLY A 255 14.02 -41.59 29.01
CA GLY A 255 15.20 -40.72 28.91
C GLY A 255 16.11 -40.83 30.14
N THR A 256 17.24 -40.13 30.12
CA THR A 256 18.04 -39.92 31.33
C THR A 256 17.38 -38.83 32.17
N GLN A 257 17.20 -39.09 33.46
CA GLN A 257 16.89 -38.05 34.43
C GLN A 257 18.03 -37.91 35.44
N TRP A 258 18.38 -36.69 35.75
CA TRP A 258 19.49 -36.35 36.63
C TRP A 258 18.98 -35.87 37.98
N GLN A 259 19.69 -36.25 39.03
CA GLN A 259 19.53 -35.72 40.38
C GLN A 259 20.81 -34.98 40.79
N TRP A 260 20.71 -33.69 41.09
CA TRP A 260 21.82 -32.88 41.61
C TRP A 260 21.53 -32.46 43.06
N CYS A 261 22.38 -32.87 44.01
CA CYS A 261 22.16 -32.60 45.43
C CYS A 261 23.25 -31.73 46.07
N TRP A 262 22.84 -30.76 46.88
CA TRP A 262 23.65 -29.93 47.76
C TRP A 262 23.20 -30.14 49.21
N TYR A 263 23.92 -30.96 49.97
CA TYR A 263 23.46 -31.49 51.27
C TYR A 263 23.28 -30.41 52.36
N ASN A 264 23.91 -29.25 52.21
CA ASN A 264 23.88 -28.15 53.18
C ASN A 264 22.82 -27.07 52.86
N TYR A 265 21.88 -27.34 51.95
CA TYR A 265 20.88 -26.37 51.50
C TYR A 265 19.46 -26.96 51.48
N THR A 266 18.45 -26.09 51.57
CA THR A 266 17.03 -26.44 51.40
C THR A 266 16.45 -25.64 50.23
N PRO A 267 15.66 -26.23 49.31
CA PRO A 267 15.64 -27.67 48.98
C PRO A 267 17.05 -28.19 48.69
N SER A 268 17.24 -29.48 48.91
CA SER A 268 18.56 -30.14 48.90
C SER A 268 18.91 -30.75 47.56
N CYS A 269 17.94 -31.39 46.89
CA CYS A 269 18.12 -32.11 45.63
C CYS A 269 17.18 -31.56 44.55
N PHE A 270 17.69 -31.46 43.33
CA PHE A 270 16.97 -31.00 42.15
C PHE A 270 16.96 -32.12 41.11
N TYR A 271 15.88 -32.20 40.35
CA TYR A 271 15.64 -33.22 39.34
C TYR A 271 15.37 -32.57 37.99
N GLY A 272 15.86 -33.15 36.90
CA GLY A 272 15.69 -32.63 35.55
C GLY A 272 16.15 -33.59 34.45
N GLY A 273 16.01 -33.17 33.20
CA GLY A 273 16.43 -33.95 32.03
C GLY A 273 17.89 -33.74 31.62
N ASP A 274 18.24 -34.27 30.45
CA ASP A 274 19.55 -34.06 29.79
C ASP A 274 19.76 -32.62 29.27
N ASP A 275 18.74 -31.76 29.34
CA ASP A 275 18.80 -30.33 29.00
C ASP A 275 19.34 -29.44 30.14
N GLU A 276 19.69 -30.05 31.28
CA GLU A 276 20.06 -29.36 32.53
C GLU A 276 19.01 -28.35 33.03
N ILE A 277 17.72 -28.55 32.75
CA ILE A 277 16.61 -27.74 33.28
C ILE A 277 15.99 -28.42 34.51
N VAL A 278 15.77 -27.65 35.58
CA VAL A 278 15.15 -28.14 36.82
C VAL A 278 13.64 -28.31 36.62
N GLU A 279 13.16 -29.55 36.66
CA GLU A 279 11.75 -29.91 36.56
C GLU A 279 11.08 -29.99 37.95
N SER A 280 11.83 -30.39 38.98
CA SER A 280 11.34 -30.46 40.38
C SER A 280 12.48 -30.45 41.41
N TYR A 281 12.15 -30.36 42.70
CA TYR A 281 13.13 -30.38 43.80
C TYR A 281 12.55 -30.84 45.15
N ASN A 282 13.44 -31.24 46.07
CA ASN A 282 13.15 -31.66 47.45
C ASN A 282 14.25 -31.16 48.42
#